data_AF-A0A2D8KMJ8-F1
#
_entry.id   AF-A0A2D8KMJ8-F1
#
_cell.length_a   1.000
_cell.length_b   1.000
_cell.length_c   1.000
_cell.angle_alpha   90.00
_cell.angle_beta   90.00
_cell.angle_gamma   90.00
#
_symmetry.space_group_name_H-M   'P 1'
#
loop_
_entity.id
_entity.type
_entity.pdbx_description
1 polymer ?
#
loop_
_entity_poly.entity_id
_entity_poly.type
_entity_poly.pdbx_seq_one_letter_code
_entity_poly.pdbx_strand_id
1 'polypeptide(L)'
;MKKKFSKYDQDSGFRVPGNYFSDLSSRIMNELDDTQNIPVAEPGFGLPDDYFENLEQKIFSKIDRPEPKVVPFYRGKFWTYAAAVVVIGLLLFANLFKSKPSQAVSWDDIEVSVMEDYIDEGYDMGIIDLDTDDYSEFIFDDGKLVDDADFENVNSDAVYDYLEENLDDRADILE
;
A
#
# COMPACT_ATOMS: atom_id res chain seq x y z
N MET A 1 -34.05 -22.19 -25.03
CA MET A 1 -33.08 -22.88 -25.92
C MET A 1 -31.71 -22.87 -25.25
N LYS A 2 -31.11 -24.03 -24.92
CA LYS A 2 -29.78 -24.09 -24.29
C LYS A 2 -28.70 -24.22 -25.38
N LYS A 3 -27.83 -23.21 -25.52
CA LYS A 3 -26.63 -23.29 -26.38
C LYS A 3 -25.58 -24.17 -25.70
N LYS A 4 -25.15 -25.25 -26.36
CA LYS A 4 -23.99 -26.07 -25.96
C LYS A 4 -22.72 -25.37 -26.46
N PHE A 5 -21.88 -24.94 -25.55
CA PHE A 5 -20.52 -24.50 -25.87
C PHE A 5 -19.57 -25.69 -25.76
N SER A 6 -19.00 -26.14 -26.88
CA SER A 6 -17.84 -27.04 -26.87
C SER A 6 -16.62 -26.23 -26.44
N LYS A 7 -15.93 -26.65 -25.38
CA LYS A 7 -14.78 -25.93 -24.79
C LYS A 7 -13.51 -25.97 -25.65
N TYR A 8 -13.51 -26.75 -26.73
CA TYR A 8 -12.31 -26.98 -27.56
C TYR A 8 -12.59 -26.62 -29.02
N ASP A 9 -11.63 -25.92 -29.61
CA ASP A 9 -11.58 -25.60 -31.03
C ASP A 9 -11.37 -26.90 -31.83
N GLN A 10 -12.21 -27.12 -32.84
CA GLN A 10 -12.15 -28.33 -33.67
C GLN A 10 -10.97 -28.30 -34.65
N ASP A 11 -10.32 -27.14 -34.82
CA ASP A 11 -9.17 -26.92 -35.71
C ASP A 11 -7.85 -26.66 -34.96
N SER A 12 -7.62 -27.35 -33.83
CA SER A 12 -6.36 -27.25 -33.07
C SER A 12 -5.09 -27.68 -33.82
N GLY A 13 -5.18 -28.15 -35.07
CA GLY A 13 -4.07 -28.67 -35.87
C GLY A 13 -3.53 -30.03 -35.40
N PHE A 14 -3.85 -30.45 -34.17
CA PHE A 14 -3.47 -31.74 -33.61
C PHE A 14 -4.50 -32.82 -33.94
N ARG A 15 -4.55 -33.23 -35.22
CA ARG A 15 -5.36 -34.38 -35.65
C ARG A 15 -4.44 -35.59 -35.89
N VAL A 16 -4.78 -36.72 -35.27
CA VAL A 16 -4.14 -37.99 -35.61
C VAL A 16 -4.61 -38.45 -37.00
N PRO A 17 -3.78 -39.16 -37.77
CA PRO A 17 -4.21 -39.78 -39.01
C PRO A 17 -5.42 -40.71 -38.80
N GLY A 18 -6.25 -40.85 -39.84
CA GLY A 18 -7.33 -41.82 -39.83
C GLY A 18 -6.80 -43.22 -39.50
N ASN A 19 -7.54 -43.96 -38.67
CA ASN A 19 -7.23 -45.33 -38.22
C ASN A 19 -5.96 -45.49 -37.36
N TYR A 20 -5.31 -44.41 -36.91
CA TYR A 20 -4.11 -44.47 -36.06
C TYR A 20 -4.28 -45.42 -34.88
N PHE A 21 -5.36 -45.25 -34.10
CA PHE A 21 -5.61 -46.07 -32.91
C PHE A 21 -6.14 -47.48 -33.24
N SER A 22 -6.87 -47.63 -34.35
CA SER A 22 -7.38 -48.92 -34.80
C SER A 22 -6.24 -49.86 -35.18
N ASP A 23 -5.22 -49.32 -35.86
CA ASP A 23 -4.11 -50.10 -36.40
C ASP A 23 -2.92 -50.19 -35.44
N LEU A 24 -2.90 -49.38 -34.38
CA LEU A 24 -1.81 -49.33 -33.39
C LEU A 24 -1.50 -50.70 -32.81
N SER A 25 -2.53 -51.43 -32.39
CA SER A 25 -2.38 -52.75 -31.76
C SER A 25 -1.74 -53.75 -32.72
N SER A 26 -2.22 -53.81 -33.96
CA SER A 26 -1.67 -54.67 -35.00
C SER A 26 -0.23 -54.31 -35.35
N ARG A 27 0.11 -53.01 -35.37
CA ARG A 27 1.48 -52.56 -35.61
C ARG A 27 2.44 -52.98 -34.49
N ILE A 28 2.05 -52.81 -33.24
CA ILE A 28 2.86 -53.24 -32.08
C ILE A 28 3.04 -54.76 -32.10
N MET A 29 1.97 -55.51 -32.38
CA MET A 29 2.03 -56.97 -32.42
C MET A 29 2.93 -57.46 -33.56
N ASN A 30 2.81 -56.88 -34.75
CA ASN A 30 3.67 -57.23 -35.88
C ASN A 30 5.15 -56.92 -35.60
N GLU A 31 5.46 -55.82 -34.92
CA GLU A 31 6.83 -55.46 -34.52
C GLU A 31 7.41 -56.44 -33.48
N LEU A 32 6.56 -56.95 -32.57
CA LEU A 32 6.95 -57.97 -31.60
C LEU A 32 7.10 -59.36 -32.24
N ASP A 33 6.28 -59.69 -33.23
CA ASP A 33 6.38 -60.96 -33.96
C ASP A 33 7.61 -60.97 -34.90
N ASP A 34 8.10 -59.80 -35.34
CA ASP A 34 9.35 -59.62 -36.09
C ASP A 34 10.61 -59.58 -35.20
N THR A 35 10.53 -60.19 -34.00
CA THR A 35 11.61 -60.34 -33.02
C THR A 35 12.85 -61.07 -33.53
N GLN A 36 12.80 -61.67 -34.73
CA GLN A 36 13.97 -62.29 -35.37
C GLN A 36 15.06 -61.27 -35.76
N ASN A 37 14.73 -59.98 -35.82
CA ASN A 37 15.68 -58.89 -36.11
C ASN A 37 16.05 -58.05 -34.88
N ILE A 38 15.59 -58.40 -33.68
CA ILE A 38 16.08 -57.76 -32.46
C ILE A 38 17.44 -58.40 -32.16
N PRO A 39 18.57 -57.68 -32.31
CA PRO A 39 19.85 -58.22 -31.91
C PRO A 39 19.70 -58.65 -30.44
N VAL A 40 19.98 -59.92 -30.15
CA VAL A 40 20.08 -60.43 -28.78
C VAL A 40 21.08 -59.51 -28.10
N ALA A 41 20.57 -58.54 -27.35
CA ALA A 41 21.40 -57.52 -26.76
C ALA A 41 22.38 -58.28 -25.87
N GLU A 42 23.67 -58.20 -26.18
CA GLU A 42 24.67 -58.35 -25.12
C GLU A 42 24.16 -57.50 -23.95
N PRO A 43 24.07 -58.05 -22.73
CA PRO A 43 23.53 -57.32 -21.60
C PRO A 43 24.30 -56.01 -21.47
N GLY A 44 23.69 -54.90 -21.87
CA GLY A 44 24.41 -53.74 -22.41
C GLY A 44 25.65 -53.33 -21.60
N PHE A 45 25.45 -52.68 -20.47
CA PHE A 45 26.56 -52.18 -19.66
C PHE A 45 27.19 -53.29 -18.82
N GLY A 46 28.33 -53.81 -19.28
CA GLY A 46 29.25 -54.56 -18.43
C GLY A 46 29.89 -53.63 -17.40
N LEU A 47 30.02 -54.12 -16.17
CA LEU A 47 30.85 -53.44 -15.17
C LEU A 47 32.32 -53.58 -15.57
N PRO A 48 33.15 -52.54 -15.35
CA PRO A 48 34.59 -52.69 -15.46
C PRO A 48 35.10 -53.79 -14.53
N ASP A 49 36.17 -54.46 -14.94
CA ASP A 49 36.89 -55.40 -14.08
C ASP A 49 37.23 -54.72 -12.74
N ASP A 50 37.07 -55.48 -11.66
CA ASP A 50 37.40 -55.05 -10.29
C ASP A 50 36.65 -53.80 -9.81
N TYR A 51 35.47 -53.49 -10.39
CA TYR A 51 34.64 -52.34 -9.97
C TYR A 51 34.34 -52.36 -8.47
N PHE A 52 33.86 -53.50 -7.96
CA PHE A 52 33.49 -53.63 -6.55
C PHE A 52 34.70 -53.68 -5.63
N GLU A 53 35.83 -54.24 -6.09
CA GLU A 53 37.08 -54.29 -5.32
C GLU A 53 37.67 -52.90 -5.11
N ASN A 54 37.60 -52.04 -6.13
CA ASN A 54 38.15 -50.69 -6.08
C ASN A 54 37.16 -49.62 -5.58
N LEU A 55 35.87 -49.96 -5.43
CA LEU A 55 34.82 -49.03 -5.05
C LEU A 55 35.09 -48.40 -3.68
N GLU A 56 35.46 -49.23 -2.70
CA GLU A 56 35.71 -48.80 -1.32
C GLU A 56 36.87 -47.79 -1.25
N GLN A 57 38.00 -48.09 -1.91
CA GLN A 57 39.15 -47.21 -1.98
C GLN A 57 38.83 -45.87 -2.69
N LYS A 58 37.99 -45.91 -3.72
CA LYS A 58 37.53 -44.72 -4.45
C LYS A 58 36.58 -43.85 -3.63
N ILE A 59 35.84 -44.44 -2.70
CA ILE A 59 34.98 -43.73 -1.76
C ILE A 59 35.84 -43.05 -0.70
N PHE A 60 36.74 -43.78 -0.05
CA PHE A 60 37.59 -43.22 1.02
C PHE A 60 38.51 -42.10 0.54
N SER A 61 39.11 -42.24 -0.65
CA SER A 61 39.92 -41.17 -1.27
C SER A 61 39.16 -39.88 -1.56
N LYS A 62 37.82 -39.91 -1.63
CA LYS A 62 36.97 -38.73 -1.84
C LYS A 62 36.41 -38.14 -0.55
N ILE A 63 36.36 -38.93 0.51
CA ILE A 63 35.80 -38.54 1.82
C ILE A 63 36.87 -37.95 2.73
N ASP A 64 38.13 -38.32 2.55
CA ASP A 64 39.25 -37.76 3.32
C ASP A 64 39.55 -36.32 2.89
N ARG A 65 38.65 -35.41 3.27
CA ARG A 65 38.78 -33.97 3.10
C ARG A 65 39.35 -33.41 4.41
N PRO A 66 40.37 -32.53 4.36
CA PRO A 66 40.84 -31.85 5.55
C PRO A 66 39.67 -31.12 6.21
N GLU A 67 39.56 -31.23 7.54
CA GLU A 67 38.49 -30.57 8.30
C GLU A 67 38.39 -29.09 7.89
N PRO A 68 37.19 -28.60 7.56
CA PRO A 68 37.02 -27.21 7.17
C PRO A 68 37.45 -26.32 8.33
N LYS A 69 38.33 -25.35 8.07
CA LYS A 69 38.77 -24.35 9.04
C LYS A 69 37.55 -23.54 9.51
N VAL A 70 36.93 -23.96 10.60
CA VAL A 70 35.78 -23.25 11.18
C VAL A 70 36.27 -21.97 11.85
N VAL A 71 35.72 -20.84 11.42
CA VAL A 71 35.85 -19.56 12.12
C VAL A 71 34.61 -19.39 13.01
N PRO A 72 34.77 -19.17 14.33
CA PRO A 72 33.62 -18.97 15.21
C PRO A 72 32.89 -17.68 14.83
N PHE A 73 31.59 -17.79 14.55
CA PHE A 73 30.74 -16.68 14.10
C PHE A 73 30.45 -15.66 15.21
N TYR A 74 30.46 -16.09 16.47
CA TYR A 74 30.10 -15.23 17.60
C TYR A 74 31.36 -14.65 18.28
N ARG A 75 31.68 -13.40 17.94
CA ARG A 75 32.64 -12.58 18.68
C ARG A 75 31.86 -11.64 19.60
N GLY A 76 31.73 -12.00 20.88
CA GLY A 76 30.88 -11.32 21.88
C GLY A 76 31.17 -9.83 22.16
N LYS A 77 32.17 -9.24 21.50
CA LYS A 77 32.52 -7.81 21.63
C LYS A 77 31.76 -6.90 20.67
N PHE A 78 31.13 -7.41 19.61
CA PHE A 78 30.35 -6.58 18.66
C PHE A 78 28.97 -6.20 19.22
N TRP A 79 28.39 -7.03 20.10
CA TRP A 79 27.06 -6.80 20.66
C TRP A 79 27.03 -5.62 21.64
N THR A 80 28.10 -5.38 22.39
CA THR A 80 28.18 -4.23 23.32
C THR A 80 28.23 -2.91 22.58
N TYR A 81 28.96 -2.84 21.45
CA TYR A 81 29.00 -1.65 20.61
C TYR A 81 27.65 -1.40 19.94
N ALA A 82 27.03 -2.44 19.37
CA ALA A 82 25.70 -2.32 18.77
C ALA A 82 24.63 -1.86 19.79
N ALA A 83 24.66 -2.40 21.02
CA ALA A 83 23.75 -2.00 22.09
C ALA A 83 23.93 -0.52 22.49
N ALA A 84 25.17 -0.03 22.58
CA ALA A 84 25.44 1.37 22.91
C ALA A 84 24.88 2.33 21.84
N VAL A 85 25.04 2.00 20.55
CA VAL A 85 24.50 2.82 19.44
C VAL A 85 22.98 2.86 19.47
N VAL A 86 22.31 1.75 19.76
CA VAL A 86 20.84 1.70 19.91
C VAL A 86 20.36 2.55 21.09
N VAL A 87 21.03 2.48 22.25
CA VAL A 87 20.67 3.30 23.42
C VAL A 87 20.82 4.79 23.14
N ILE A 88 21.93 5.20 22.52
CA ILE A 88 22.15 6.60 22.12
C ILE A 88 21.09 7.03 21.10
N GLY A 89 20.81 6.19 20.11
CA GLY A 89 19.77 6.45 19.11
C GLY A 89 18.38 6.61 19.72
N LEU A 90 18.00 5.75 20.67
CA LEU A 90 16.73 5.85 21.39
C LEU A 90 16.66 7.09 22.27
N LEU A 91 17.76 7.48 22.94
CA LEU A 91 17.80 8.70 23.74
C LEU A 91 17.66 9.96 22.88
N LEU A 92 18.34 10.01 21.73
CA LEU A 92 18.20 11.11 20.77
C LEU A 92 16.80 11.13 20.17
N PHE A 93 16.26 9.99 19.76
CA PHE A 93 14.91 9.87 19.21
C PHE A 93 13.84 10.28 20.23
N ALA A 94 13.94 9.82 21.48
CA ALA A 94 13.03 10.24 22.55
C ALA A 94 13.10 11.75 22.85
N ASN A 95 14.25 12.39 22.60
CA ASN A 95 14.40 13.84 22.74
C ASN A 95 13.65 14.59 21.61
N LEU A 96 13.63 14.05 20.39
CA LEU A 96 12.90 14.63 19.25
C LEU A 96 11.38 14.67 19.46
N PHE A 97 10.82 13.73 20.25
CA PHE A 97 9.38 13.67 20.56
C PHE A 97 9.00 14.34 21.88
N LYS A 98 9.91 15.09 22.52
CA LYS A 98 9.51 15.98 23.62
C LYS A 98 8.76 17.18 23.06
N SER A 99 7.47 16.99 22.78
CA SER A 99 6.56 18.11 22.56
C SER A 99 6.56 18.98 23.81
N LYS A 100 6.88 20.27 23.65
CA LYS A 100 6.44 21.27 24.64
C LYS A 100 4.93 21.10 24.76
N PRO A 101 4.32 21.14 25.96
CA PRO A 101 2.87 21.20 26.04
C PRO A 101 2.46 22.40 25.19
N SER A 102 1.75 22.16 24.08
CA SER A 102 1.15 23.23 23.31
C SER A 102 0.30 24.00 24.31
N GLN A 103 0.62 25.26 24.56
CA GLN A 103 -0.37 26.14 25.16
C GLN A 103 -1.60 26.02 24.26
N ALA A 104 -2.72 25.65 24.85
CA ALA A 104 -3.97 25.60 24.12
C ALA A 104 -4.20 27.02 23.60
N VAL A 105 -4.19 27.17 22.27
CA VAL A 105 -4.52 28.44 21.61
C VAL A 105 -5.97 28.73 21.96
N SER A 106 -6.22 29.83 22.67
CA SER A 106 -7.55 30.32 22.98
C SER A 106 -8.03 31.27 21.89
N TRP A 107 -9.34 31.52 21.82
CA TRP A 107 -9.91 32.56 20.97
C TRP A 107 -9.36 33.96 21.31
N ASP A 108 -8.93 34.17 22.55
CA ASP A 108 -8.31 35.42 23.01
C ASP A 108 -6.90 35.65 22.42
N ASP A 109 -6.27 34.59 21.88
CA ASP A 109 -4.94 34.66 21.28
C ASP A 109 -5.01 34.99 19.76
N ILE A 110 -6.21 35.07 19.19
CA ILE A 110 -6.42 35.38 17.77
C ILE A 110 -6.60 36.90 17.61
N GLU A 111 -5.69 37.52 16.86
CA GLU A 111 -5.79 38.93 16.51
C GLU A 111 -6.87 39.14 15.43
N VAL A 112 -7.64 40.23 15.54
CA VAL A 112 -8.73 40.55 14.60
C VAL A 112 -8.23 40.63 13.16
N SER A 113 -7.04 41.20 12.93
CA SER A 113 -6.45 41.29 11.58
C SER A 113 -6.17 39.93 10.95
N VAL A 114 -5.86 38.91 11.75
CA VAL A 114 -5.66 37.53 11.25
C VAL A 114 -7.00 36.93 10.82
N MET A 115 -8.08 37.31 11.51
CA MET A 115 -9.43 36.86 11.19
C MET A 115 -9.97 37.54 9.94
N GLU A 116 -9.67 38.84 9.77
CA GLU A 116 -9.93 39.60 8.54
C GLU A 116 -9.19 38.99 7.36
N ASP A 117 -7.86 38.78 7.46
CA ASP A 117 -7.05 38.14 6.41
C ASP A 117 -7.59 36.76 6.02
N TYR A 118 -8.03 35.95 7.00
CA TYR A 118 -8.60 34.62 6.75
C TYR A 118 -9.93 34.68 5.98
N ILE A 119 -10.78 35.64 6.33
CA ILE A 119 -12.08 35.82 5.67
C ILE A 119 -11.85 36.31 4.23
N ASP A 120 -11.00 37.32 4.04
CA ASP A 120 -10.66 37.88 2.73
C ASP A 120 -10.04 36.83 1.80
N GLU A 121 -9.05 36.07 2.30
CA GLU A 121 -8.44 34.99 1.52
C GLU A 121 -9.45 33.87 1.22
N GLY A 122 -10.37 33.60 2.14
CA GLY A 122 -11.46 32.64 1.94
C GLY A 122 -12.45 33.06 0.85
N TYR A 123 -12.77 34.36 0.76
CA TYR A 123 -13.58 34.94 -0.31
C TYR A 123 -12.85 34.90 -1.65
N ASP A 124 -11.59 35.34 -1.69
CA ASP A 124 -10.77 35.33 -2.92
C ASP A 124 -10.56 33.92 -3.48
N MET A 125 -10.42 32.92 -2.60
CA MET A 125 -10.27 31.52 -2.98
C MET A 125 -11.60 30.83 -3.29
N GLY A 126 -12.74 31.52 -3.12
CA GLY A 126 -14.09 30.99 -3.35
C GLY A 126 -14.47 29.85 -2.38
N ILE A 127 -13.86 29.81 -1.20
CA ILE A 127 -14.16 28.84 -0.13
C ILE A 127 -15.26 29.38 0.77
N ILE A 128 -15.28 30.69 0.99
CA ILE A 128 -16.32 31.43 1.71
C ILE A 128 -17.12 32.16 0.64
N ASP A 129 -18.37 31.76 0.47
CA ASP A 129 -19.33 32.39 -0.43
C ASP A 129 -20.57 32.64 0.42
N LEU A 130 -20.54 33.74 1.18
CA LEU A 130 -21.67 34.16 2.02
C LEU A 130 -22.27 35.40 1.38
N ASP A 131 -23.52 35.31 0.96
CA ASP A 131 -24.28 36.47 0.57
C ASP A 131 -25.02 37.09 1.76
N THR A 132 -25.61 38.27 1.57
CA THR A 132 -26.33 38.99 2.63
C THR A 132 -27.51 38.20 3.17
N ASP A 133 -28.12 37.33 2.36
CA ASP A 133 -29.25 36.50 2.77
C ASP A 133 -28.75 35.36 3.68
N ASP A 134 -27.63 34.72 3.35
CA ASP A 134 -26.97 33.69 4.17
C ASP A 134 -26.53 34.25 5.53
N TYR A 135 -25.95 35.46 5.56
CA TYR A 135 -25.61 36.14 6.82
C TYR A 135 -26.83 36.33 7.73
N SER A 136 -27.97 36.70 7.15
CA SER A 136 -29.20 36.88 7.91
C SER A 136 -29.71 35.56 8.47
N GLU A 137 -29.68 34.49 7.68
CA GLU A 137 -30.09 33.15 8.14
C GLU A 137 -29.21 32.64 9.28
N PHE A 138 -27.89 32.87 9.23
CA PHE A 138 -26.98 32.53 10.33
C PHE A 138 -27.21 33.32 11.61
N ILE A 139 -27.55 34.62 11.50
CA ILE A 139 -27.83 35.47 12.67
C ILE A 139 -29.17 35.13 13.31
N PHE A 140 -30.18 34.82 12.51
CA PHE A 140 -31.57 34.73 12.98
C PHE A 140 -32.07 33.31 13.22
N ASP A 141 -31.59 32.28 12.50
CA ASP A 141 -32.22 30.94 12.54
C ASP A 141 -31.46 29.91 13.38
N ASP A 142 -30.11 29.97 13.47
CA ASP A 142 -29.35 28.92 14.20
C ASP A 142 -28.11 29.40 15.00
N GLY A 143 -27.77 30.69 14.94
CA GLY A 143 -26.63 31.28 15.64
C GLY A 143 -27.04 32.37 16.62
N LYS A 144 -27.44 32.00 17.84
CA LYS A 144 -27.79 32.93 18.94
C LYS A 144 -26.79 34.10 19.10
N LEU A 145 -27.06 35.22 18.45
CA LEU A 145 -26.39 36.49 18.72
C LEU A 145 -27.38 37.58 19.11
N VAL A 146 -28.62 37.52 18.64
CA VAL A 146 -29.68 38.47 19.00
C VAL A 146 -31.02 37.73 19.07
N ASP A 147 -31.69 37.78 20.22
CA ASP A 147 -33.06 37.26 20.37
C ASP A 147 -34.06 38.36 19.99
N ASP A 148 -35.22 38.01 19.44
CA ASP A 148 -36.26 39.01 19.10
C ASP A 148 -36.67 39.83 20.34
N ALA A 149 -36.56 39.23 21.53
CA ALA A 149 -36.79 39.87 22.82
C ALA A 149 -35.77 40.97 23.16
N ASP A 150 -34.56 40.92 22.61
CA ASP A 150 -33.53 41.94 22.83
C ASP A 150 -33.93 43.27 22.19
N PHE A 151 -34.68 43.23 21.07
CA PHE A 151 -35.19 44.42 20.37
C PHE A 151 -36.41 45.05 21.05
N GLU A 152 -37.12 44.33 21.93
CA GLU A 152 -38.31 44.87 22.62
C GLU A 152 -37.97 46.03 23.58
N ASN A 153 -36.74 46.09 24.09
CA ASN A 153 -36.31 47.08 25.07
C ASN A 153 -35.37 48.16 24.49
N VAL A 154 -35.14 48.15 23.18
CA VAL A 154 -34.26 49.12 22.53
C VAL A 154 -35.03 50.42 22.28
N ASN A 155 -34.47 51.54 22.73
CA ASN A 155 -35.04 52.85 22.49
C ASN A 155 -34.87 53.23 21.02
N SER A 156 -35.98 53.38 20.29
CA SER A 156 -35.97 53.71 18.86
C SER A 156 -35.23 55.01 18.53
N ASP A 157 -35.34 56.03 19.37
CA ASP A 157 -34.68 57.33 19.14
C ASP A 157 -33.16 57.18 19.21
N ALA A 158 -32.65 56.43 20.21
CA ALA A 158 -31.22 56.17 20.34
C ALA A 158 -30.65 55.34 19.17
N VAL A 159 -31.45 54.44 18.58
CA VAL A 159 -31.06 53.69 17.38
C VAL A 159 -31.02 54.61 16.17
N TYR A 160 -32.02 55.49 16.02
CA TYR A 160 -32.03 56.47 14.94
C TYR A 160 -30.82 57.39 14.99
N ASP A 161 -30.50 57.93 16.17
CA ASP A 161 -29.35 58.80 16.38
C ASP A 161 -28.02 58.08 16.02
N TYR A 162 -27.87 56.82 16.46
CA TYR A 162 -26.69 56.02 16.14
C TYR A 162 -26.55 55.75 14.64
N LEU A 163 -27.65 55.42 13.96
CA LEU A 163 -27.63 55.20 12.51
C LEU A 163 -27.30 56.48 11.77
N GLU A 164 -27.87 57.63 12.15
CA GLU A 164 -27.58 58.92 11.54
C GLU A 164 -26.11 59.33 11.71
N GLU A 165 -25.52 59.10 12.88
CA GLU A 165 -24.11 59.41 13.14
C GLU A 165 -23.14 58.52 12.34
N ASN A 166 -23.53 57.28 12.01
CA ASN A 166 -22.68 56.30 11.34
C ASN A 166 -23.07 56.04 9.87
N LEU A 167 -24.05 56.78 9.32
CA LEU A 167 -24.55 56.58 7.96
C LEU A 167 -23.56 57.06 6.88
N ASP A 168 -22.74 58.08 7.17
CA ASP A 168 -21.73 58.59 6.25
C ASP A 168 -20.59 57.60 6.00
N ASP A 169 -20.29 56.72 6.97
CA ASP A 169 -19.17 55.74 6.89
C ASP A 169 -19.56 54.45 6.14
N ARG A 170 -20.84 54.29 5.80
CA ARG A 170 -21.41 53.06 5.20
C ARG A 170 -21.96 53.25 3.78
N ALA A 171 -21.75 54.41 3.17
CA ALA A 171 -22.16 54.64 1.78
C ALA A 171 -21.40 53.74 0.77
N ASP A 172 -20.23 53.22 1.16
CA ASP A 172 -19.36 52.39 0.31
C ASP A 172 -19.79 50.90 0.24
N ILE A 173 -20.77 50.46 1.05
CA ILE A 173 -21.17 49.04 1.15
C ILE A 173 -22.35 48.69 0.22
N LEU A 174 -22.86 49.64 -0.56
CA LEU A 174 -23.99 49.45 -1.48
C LEU A 174 -23.62 49.60 -2.97
N GLU A 175 -22.32 49.60 -3.31
CA GLU A 175 -21.82 49.51 -4.70
C GLU A 175 -21.28 48.11 -5.00
#